data_AF-A0A7C4JYQ1-F1
#
_entry.id   AF-A0A7C4JYQ1-F1
#
_cell.length_a   1.000
_cell.length_b   1.000
_cell.length_c   1.000
_cell.angle_alpha   90.00
_cell.angle_beta   90.00
_cell.angle_gamma   90.00
#
_symmetry.space_group_name_H-M   'P 1'
#
loop_
_entity.id
_entity.type
_entity.pdbx_description
1 polymer ?
#
loop_
_entity_poly.entity_id
_entity_poly.type
_entity_poly.pdbx_seq_one_letter_code
_entity_poly.pdbx_strand_id
1 'polypeptide(L)'
;MVKTKGMGILIEKTQDCPYVNFSDEGILEIEGRSITEDPFTFWQPLLEWVEGYCQKPSPITQVIIFLEYSNSSSNKYISEIFRKLEEIHGSKTQVSVQWRHEIEDDAILQLGHDFASIFELPFEFIGVDVEKERFKKVKIRSKKTGTEAIISYRYWDAIVRNGHGDEYQILQEFS
;
A
#
# COMPACT_ATOMS: atom_id res chain seq x y z
N MET A 1 -8.93 15.31 5.50
CA MET A 1 -8.36 15.47 6.86
C MET A 1 -7.50 14.26 7.15
N VAL A 2 -6.17 14.44 7.16
CA VAL A 2 -5.21 13.40 7.56
C VAL A 2 -5.41 13.14 9.06
N LYS A 3 -5.77 11.91 9.44
CA LYS A 3 -5.83 11.50 10.85
C LYS A 3 -4.49 10.87 11.22
N THR A 4 -3.69 11.56 12.02
CA THR A 4 -2.48 10.99 12.64
C THR A 4 -2.88 10.31 13.95
N LYS A 5 -2.89 8.97 13.98
CA LYS A 5 -3.08 8.20 15.22
C LYS A 5 -2.00 7.12 15.27
N GLY A 6 -0.92 7.40 16.01
CA GLY A 6 0.26 6.52 16.14
C GLY A 6 1.13 6.52 14.88
N MET A 7 2.14 7.39 14.84
CA MET A 7 3.29 7.56 13.89
C MET A 7 3.17 7.27 12.38
N GLY A 8 2.03 6.81 11.87
CA GLY A 8 1.75 6.56 10.46
C GLY A 8 0.78 7.57 9.82
N ILE A 9 0.59 7.44 8.51
CA ILE A 9 -0.39 8.18 7.72
C ILE A 9 -1.43 7.20 7.17
N LEU A 10 -2.71 7.50 7.42
CA LEU A 10 -3.83 6.80 6.80
C LEU A 10 -4.71 7.82 6.05
N ILE A 11 -4.84 7.63 4.74
CA ILE A 11 -5.69 8.43 3.86
C ILE A 11 -6.66 7.49 3.14
N GLU A 12 -7.95 7.81 3.25
CA GLU A 12 -9.00 7.08 2.52
C GLU A 12 -8.95 7.44 1.02
N LYS A 13 -9.19 6.43 0.18
CA LYS A 13 -9.29 6.62 -1.27
C LYS A 13 -10.41 7.60 -1.62
N THR A 14 -10.16 8.48 -2.59
CA THR A 14 -11.19 9.30 -3.24
C THR A 14 -11.27 8.95 -4.73
N GLN A 15 -12.03 9.73 -5.50
CA GLN A 15 -12.15 9.54 -6.95
C GLN A 15 -10.84 9.83 -7.69
N ASP A 16 -9.98 10.68 -7.13
CA ASP A 16 -8.80 11.27 -7.76
C ASP A 16 -7.51 11.13 -6.93
N CYS A 17 -7.63 10.79 -5.65
CA CYS A 17 -6.51 10.51 -4.75
C CYS A 17 -6.49 9.04 -4.31
N PRO A 18 -5.31 8.41 -4.23
CA PRO A 18 -5.19 7.04 -3.80
C PRO A 18 -5.45 6.90 -2.29
N TYR A 19 -5.85 5.71 -1.89
CA TYR A 19 -5.66 5.24 -0.53
C TYR A 19 -4.16 5.24 -0.20
N VAL A 20 -3.82 5.64 1.02
CA VAL A 20 -2.45 5.59 1.53
C VAL A 20 -2.46 5.01 2.93
N ASN A 21 -1.62 4.01 3.18
CA ASN A 21 -1.32 3.49 4.51
C ASN A 21 0.19 3.39 4.69
N PHE A 22 0.75 4.39 5.36
CA PHE A 22 2.15 4.42 5.74
C PHE A 22 2.25 4.15 7.23
N SER A 23 2.87 3.03 7.59
CA SER A 23 3.08 2.57 8.95
C SER A 23 4.57 2.56 9.27
N ASP A 24 4.93 3.00 10.48
CA ASP A 24 6.30 2.90 11.01
C ASP A 24 6.73 1.45 11.29
N GLU A 25 5.79 0.50 11.25
CA GLU A 25 6.05 -0.94 11.26
C GLU A 25 6.66 -1.44 9.93
N GLY A 26 6.76 -0.58 8.92
CA GLY A 26 7.42 -0.87 7.64
C GLY A 26 6.47 -1.23 6.51
N ILE A 27 5.18 -0.92 6.62
CA ILE A 27 4.21 -1.08 5.53
C ILE A 27 3.93 0.28 4.89
N LEU A 28 4.27 0.45 3.62
CA LEU A 28 3.97 1.64 2.82
C LEU A 28 3.08 1.24 1.63
N GLU A 29 1.77 1.44 1.75
CA GLU A 29 0.78 1.05 0.75
C GLU A 29 0.18 2.28 0.05
N ILE A 30 0.11 2.24 -1.28
CA ILE A 30 -0.53 3.24 -2.14
C ILE A 30 -1.45 2.52 -3.10
N GLU A 31 -2.73 2.90 -3.12
CA GLU A 31 -3.71 2.22 -3.95
C GLU A 31 -4.78 3.12 -4.57
N GLY A 32 -5.07 2.90 -5.85
CA GLY A 32 -6.19 3.52 -6.56
C GLY A 32 -5.75 4.51 -7.62
N ARG A 33 -6.57 5.53 -7.85
CA ARG A 33 -6.28 6.56 -8.86
C ARG A 33 -5.44 7.65 -8.23
N SER A 34 -4.36 8.03 -8.89
CA SER A 34 -3.53 9.16 -8.49
C SER A 34 -3.46 10.20 -9.60
N ILE A 35 -4.51 11.02 -9.65
CA ILE A 35 -4.75 12.01 -10.71
C ILE A 35 -5.23 13.35 -10.17
N THR A 36 -4.98 13.62 -8.89
CA THR A 36 -5.34 14.88 -8.25
C THR A 36 -4.83 16.09 -9.05
N GLU A 37 -5.63 17.15 -9.08
CA GLU A 37 -5.28 18.43 -9.72
C GLU A 37 -4.26 19.24 -8.89
N ASP A 38 -4.13 18.93 -7.59
CA ASP A 38 -3.14 19.54 -6.70
C ASP A 38 -2.18 18.48 -6.12
N PRO A 39 -1.25 17.96 -6.95
CA PRO A 39 -0.34 16.91 -6.55
C PRO A 39 0.63 17.36 -5.45
N PHE A 40 0.95 18.64 -5.36
CA PHE A 40 1.84 19.15 -4.31
C PHE A 40 1.18 19.00 -2.93
N THR A 41 -0.04 19.50 -2.76
CA THR A 41 -0.76 19.42 -1.49
C THR A 41 -1.00 17.97 -1.05
N PHE A 42 -1.22 17.05 -1.99
CA PHE A 42 -1.42 15.64 -1.67
C PHE A 42 -0.11 14.90 -1.35
N TRP A 43 0.89 15.00 -2.22
CA TRP A 43 2.07 14.14 -2.15
C TRP A 43 3.20 14.67 -1.28
N GLN A 44 3.35 16.00 -1.15
CA GLN A 44 4.45 16.58 -0.39
C GLN A 44 4.48 16.08 1.07
N PRO A 45 3.34 16.04 1.81
CA PRO A 45 3.34 15.50 3.18
C PRO A 45 3.68 14.00 3.26
N LEU A 46 3.37 13.23 2.21
CA LEU A 46 3.68 11.81 2.13
C LEU A 46 5.18 11.59 1.92
N LEU A 47 5.80 12.38 1.04
CA LEU A 47 7.24 12.36 0.82
C LEU A 47 8.00 12.76 2.10
N GLU A 48 7.58 13.84 2.76
CA GLU A 48 8.17 14.29 4.03
C GLU A 48 8.08 13.22 5.13
N TRP A 49 6.96 12.50 5.19
CA TRP A 49 6.81 11.38 6.11
C TRP A 49 7.80 10.25 5.80
N VAL A 50 7.96 9.89 4.52
CA VAL A 50 8.95 8.88 4.11
C VAL A 50 10.37 9.31 4.46
N GLU A 51 10.72 10.58 4.26
CA GLU A 51 12.02 11.13 4.66
C GLU A 51 12.27 11.00 6.18
N GLY A 52 11.23 11.23 6.99
CA GLY A 52 11.26 10.99 8.43
C GLY A 52 11.43 9.51 8.78
N TYR A 53 10.66 8.63 8.13
CA TYR A 53 10.76 7.18 8.29
C TYR A 53 12.18 6.67 7.98
N CYS A 54 12.83 7.17 6.93
CA CYS A 54 14.18 6.78 6.52
C CYS A 54 15.28 7.06 7.58
N GLN A 55 15.00 7.86 8.61
CA GLN A 55 15.94 8.08 9.72
C GLN A 55 16.04 6.86 10.64
N LYS A 56 14.92 6.18 10.89
CA LYS A 56 14.83 5.01 11.76
C LYS A 56 13.74 4.05 11.22
N PRO A 57 13.99 3.42 10.06
CA PRO A 57 13.00 2.54 9.43
C PRO A 57 12.80 1.25 10.25
N SER A 58 11.70 0.56 9.99
CA SER A 58 11.55 -0.84 10.40
C SER A 58 12.65 -1.70 9.74
N PRO A 59 13.12 -2.80 10.36
CA PRO A 59 14.14 -3.68 9.76
C PRO A 59 13.77 -4.20 8.36
N ILE A 60 12.46 -4.33 8.10
CA ILE A 60 11.91 -4.73 6.81
C ILE A 60 10.90 -3.65 6.40
N THR A 61 11.03 -3.15 5.18
CA THR A 61 10.08 -2.22 4.58
C THR A 61 9.44 -2.87 3.37
N GLN A 62 8.13 -3.09 3.42
CA GLN A 62 7.34 -3.57 2.31
C GLN A 62 6.54 -2.41 1.72
N VAL A 63 6.83 -2.09 0.45
CA VAL A 63 6.09 -1.12 -0.34
C VAL A 63 5.07 -1.88 -1.17
N ILE A 64 3.80 -1.49 -1.12
CA ILE A 64 2.74 -2.11 -1.91
C ILE A 64 2.12 -1.02 -2.79
N ILE A 65 2.21 -1.21 -4.10
CA ILE A 65 1.61 -0.31 -5.09
C ILE A 65 0.51 -1.05 -5.81
N PHE A 66 -0.69 -0.47 -5.85
CA PHE A 66 -1.79 -0.98 -6.68
C PHE A 66 -2.54 0.18 -7.34
N LEU A 67 -2.06 0.62 -8.50
CA LEU A 67 -2.61 1.79 -9.19
C LEU A 67 -3.69 1.36 -10.18
N GLU A 68 -4.80 2.11 -10.21
CA GLU A 68 -5.82 2.01 -11.27
C GLU A 68 -5.50 2.97 -12.42
N TYR A 69 -4.88 4.11 -12.08
CA TYR A 69 -4.41 5.10 -13.03
C TYR A 69 -3.49 6.08 -12.31
N SER A 70 -2.45 6.57 -12.98
CA SER A 70 -1.57 7.61 -12.44
C SER A 70 -1.19 8.62 -13.51
N ASN A 71 -1.08 9.89 -13.14
CA ASN A 71 -0.56 10.94 -14.02
C ASN A 71 0.95 11.17 -13.81
N SER A 72 1.57 11.94 -14.71
CA SER A 72 3.02 12.20 -14.66
C SER A 72 3.48 12.86 -13.36
N SER A 73 2.67 13.75 -12.79
CA SER A 73 2.97 14.41 -11.51
C SER A 73 3.00 13.41 -10.36
N SER A 74 2.03 12.50 -10.29
CA SER A 74 2.00 11.44 -9.26
C SER A 74 3.14 10.46 -9.45
N ASN A 75 3.44 10.06 -10.69
CA ASN A 75 4.60 9.20 -11.00
C ASN A 75 5.92 9.83 -10.55
N LYS A 76 6.05 11.15 -10.65
CA LYS A 76 7.22 11.87 -10.13
C LYS A 76 7.35 11.69 -8.61
N TYR A 77 6.28 11.86 -7.83
CA TYR A 77 6.35 11.68 -6.38
C TYR A 77 6.61 10.23 -5.97
N ILE A 78 6.00 9.26 -6.66
CA ILE A 78 6.29 7.83 -6.44
C ILE A 78 7.77 7.52 -6.73
N SER A 79 8.33 8.10 -7.80
CA SER A 79 9.76 8.01 -8.13
C SER A 79 10.64 8.57 -7.01
N GLU A 80 10.30 9.74 -6.45
CA GLU A 80 11.04 10.32 -5.32
C GLU A 80 10.96 9.44 -4.06
N ILE A 81 9.79 8.85 -3.76
CA ILE A 81 9.63 7.89 -2.66
C ILE A 81 10.55 6.68 -2.87
N PHE A 82 10.55 6.07 -4.06
CA PHE A 82 11.44 4.95 -4.36
C PHE A 82 12.91 5.32 -4.22
N ARG A 83 13.33 6.49 -4.70
CA ARG A 83 14.70 6.99 -4.54
C ARG A 83 15.12 7.07 -3.07
N LYS A 84 14.26 7.61 -2.19
CA LYS A 84 14.54 7.68 -0.74
C LYS A 84 14.64 6.32 -0.08
N LEU A 85 13.85 5.35 -0.54
CA LEU A 85 13.86 3.99 0.01
C LEU A 85 15.07 3.19 -0.50
N GLU A 86 15.47 3.38 -1.76
CA GLU A 86 16.69 2.80 -2.32
C GLU A 86 17.95 3.23 -1.56
N GLU A 87 18.06 4.52 -1.22
CA GLU A 87 19.20 5.06 -0.44
C GLU A 87 19.43 4.34 0.90
N ILE A 88 18.38 3.81 1.51
CA ILE A 88 18.44 3.11 2.82
C ILE A 88 18.36 1.58 2.69
N HIS A 89 18.12 1.06 1.49
CA HIS A 89 18.05 -0.37 1.22
C HIS A 89 19.41 -1.03 1.49
N GLY A 90 19.43 -2.14 2.21
CA GLY A 90 20.63 -2.91 2.54
C GLY A 90 21.49 -2.30 3.66
N SER A 91 21.35 -1.01 3.93
CA SER A 91 22.10 -0.30 4.99
C SER A 91 21.32 -0.14 6.28
N LYS A 92 20.03 0.24 6.21
CA LYS A 92 19.16 0.44 7.38
C LYS A 92 17.95 -0.47 7.41
N THR A 93 17.46 -0.89 6.25
CA THR A 93 16.28 -1.74 6.11
C THR A 93 16.38 -2.62 4.87
N GLN A 94 15.64 -3.72 4.85
CA GLN A 94 15.41 -4.52 3.64
C GLN A 94 14.12 -4.05 2.99
N VAL A 95 14.23 -3.33 1.86
CA VAL A 95 13.09 -2.82 1.10
C VAL A 95 12.66 -3.89 0.10
N SER A 96 11.36 -4.08 -0.08
CA SER A 96 10.78 -4.85 -1.17
C SER A 96 9.56 -4.13 -1.73
N VAL A 97 9.35 -4.22 -3.04
CA VAL A 97 8.22 -3.59 -3.72
C VAL A 97 7.29 -4.68 -4.27
N GLN A 98 6.06 -4.71 -3.80
CA GLN A 98 4.98 -5.46 -4.43
C GLN A 98 4.22 -4.54 -5.38
N TRP A 99 4.42 -4.74 -6.68
CA TRP A 99 3.68 -4.06 -7.73
C TRP A 99 2.48 -4.90 -8.13
N ARG A 100 1.31 -4.55 -7.62
CA ARG A 100 0.04 -5.17 -7.96
C ARG A 100 -0.57 -4.46 -9.15
N HIS A 101 -1.15 -5.22 -10.07
CA HIS A 101 -1.85 -4.68 -11.23
C HIS A 101 -3.05 -5.56 -11.55
N GLU A 102 -4.09 -4.99 -12.20
CA GLU A 102 -5.15 -5.83 -12.76
C GLU A 102 -4.55 -6.68 -13.88
N ILE A 103 -4.95 -7.96 -13.98
CA ILE A 103 -4.35 -8.90 -14.97
C ILE A 103 -4.52 -8.39 -16.41
N GLU A 104 -5.57 -7.62 -16.67
CA GLU A 104 -5.88 -7.07 -17.99
C GLU A 104 -5.30 -5.66 -18.24
N ASP A 105 -4.63 -5.06 -17.25
CA ASP A 105 -4.07 -3.71 -17.34
C ASP A 105 -2.57 -3.73 -17.63
N ASP A 106 -2.24 -3.92 -18.91
CA ASP A 106 -0.87 -3.90 -19.42
C ASP A 106 -0.18 -2.53 -19.22
N ALA A 107 -0.93 -1.43 -19.16
CA ALA A 107 -0.36 -0.09 -19.01
C ALA A 107 0.17 0.13 -17.59
N ILE A 108 -0.56 -0.31 -16.57
CA ILE A 108 -0.10 -0.26 -15.18
C ILE A 108 1.04 -1.26 -14.94
N LEU A 109 1.00 -2.44 -15.56
CA LEU A 109 2.11 -3.38 -15.50
C LEU A 109 3.39 -2.77 -16.11
N GLN A 110 3.28 -2.17 -17.30
CA GLN A 110 4.40 -1.51 -17.96
C GLN A 110 4.98 -0.38 -17.12
N LEU A 111 4.14 0.44 -16.48
CA LEU A 111 4.60 1.50 -15.57
C LEU A 111 5.44 0.93 -14.41
N GLY A 112 5.04 -0.23 -13.87
CA GLY A 112 5.83 -0.92 -12.84
C GLY A 112 7.17 -1.41 -13.36
N HIS A 113 7.22 -1.95 -14.58
CA HIS A 113 8.47 -2.33 -15.23
C HIS A 113 9.37 -1.13 -15.50
N ASP A 114 8.81 0.02 -15.88
CA ASP A 114 9.56 1.26 -16.06
C ASP A 114 10.23 1.67 -14.74
N PHE A 115 9.52 1.63 -13.61
CA PHE A 115 10.12 1.88 -12.30
C PHE A 115 11.18 0.85 -11.91
N ALA A 116 10.93 -0.44 -12.12
CA ALA A 116 11.90 -1.50 -11.83
C ALA A 116 13.18 -1.40 -12.69
N SER A 117 13.11 -0.74 -13.85
CA SER A 117 14.28 -0.47 -14.69
C SER A 117 15.14 0.70 -14.20
N ILE A 118 14.58 1.57 -13.35
CA ILE A 118 15.22 2.78 -12.83
C ILE A 118 15.88 2.52 -11.47
N PHE A 119 15.29 1.64 -10.65
CA PHE A 119 15.68 1.43 -9.25
C PHE A 119 16.21 0.01 -8.99
N GLU A 120 17.28 -0.09 -8.21
CA GLU A 120 17.88 -1.33 -7.69
C GLU A 120 17.15 -1.83 -6.43
N LEU A 121 15.81 -1.89 -6.50
CA LEU A 121 14.95 -2.45 -5.47
C LEU A 121 14.37 -3.80 -5.96
N PRO A 122 14.12 -4.77 -5.06
CA PRO A 122 13.48 -6.01 -5.47
C PRO A 122 11.98 -5.79 -5.71
N PHE A 123 11.57 -5.85 -6.98
CA PHE A 123 10.17 -5.79 -7.41
C PHE A 123 9.58 -7.19 -7.58
N GLU A 124 8.41 -7.41 -6.98
CA GLU A 124 7.53 -8.54 -7.20
C GLU A 124 6.27 -8.05 -7.92
N PHE A 125 5.99 -8.59 -9.11
CA PHE A 125 4.81 -8.26 -9.90
C PHE A 125 3.69 -9.26 -9.63
N ILE A 126 2.52 -8.76 -9.21
CA ILE A 126 1.39 -9.57 -8.79
C ILE A 126 0.15 -9.18 -9.61
N GLY A 127 -0.26 -10.08 -10.51
CA GLY A 127 -1.51 -9.93 -11.26
C GLY A 127 -2.73 -10.23 -10.39
N VAL A 128 -3.66 -9.29 -10.32
CA VAL A 128 -4.88 -9.35 -9.50
C VAL A 128 -6.11 -9.49 -10.40
N ASP A 129 -6.88 -10.54 -10.19
CA ASP A 129 -8.22 -10.69 -10.77
C ASP A 129 -9.22 -9.93 -9.89
N VAL A 130 -9.39 -8.65 -10.17
CA VAL A 130 -10.16 -7.72 -9.33
C VAL A 130 -11.64 -8.11 -9.25
N GLU A 131 -12.20 -8.69 -10.31
CA GLU A 131 -13.57 -9.18 -10.26
C GLU A 131 -13.70 -10.31 -9.24
N LYS A 132 -12.83 -11.34 -9.30
CA LYS A 132 -12.85 -12.41 -8.29
C LYS A 132 -12.57 -11.88 -6.88
N GLU A 133 -11.59 -10.99 -6.73
CA GLU A 133 -11.23 -10.40 -5.43
C GLU A 133 -12.37 -9.61 -4.79
N ARG A 134 -13.15 -8.87 -5.58
CA ARG A 134 -14.31 -8.11 -5.08
C ARG A 134 -15.37 -9.00 -4.43
N PHE A 135 -15.49 -10.25 -4.86
CA PHE A 135 -16.45 -11.20 -4.31
C PHE A 135 -15.88 -12.02 -3.14
N LYS A 136 -14.56 -12.08 -2.97
CA LYS A 136 -13.93 -12.76 -1.84
C LYS A 136 -14.30 -12.08 -0.53
N LYS A 137 -14.92 -12.85 0.37
CA LYS A 137 -15.29 -12.41 1.71
C LYS A 137 -14.78 -13.38 2.74
N VAL A 138 -14.65 -12.90 3.97
CA VAL A 138 -14.37 -13.74 5.13
C VAL A 138 -15.31 -13.38 6.26
N LYS A 139 -15.83 -14.40 6.92
CA LYS A 139 -16.55 -14.26 8.18
C LYS A 139 -15.54 -14.38 9.31
N ILE A 140 -15.39 -13.32 10.08
CA ILE A 140 -14.50 -13.27 11.26
C ILE A 140 -15.31 -13.13 12.54
N ARG A 141 -14.72 -13.56 13.66
CA ARG A 141 -15.22 -13.34 15.02
C ARG A 141 -14.16 -12.68 15.88
N SER A 142 -14.49 -11.59 16.57
CA SER A 142 -13.60 -11.00 17.56
C SER A 142 -13.43 -11.94 18.75
N LYS A 143 -12.18 -12.26 19.14
CA LYS A 143 -11.90 -13.06 20.34
C LYS A 143 -12.24 -12.31 21.63
N LYS A 144 -12.27 -10.97 21.59
CA LYS A 144 -12.55 -10.12 22.75
C LYS A 144 -14.06 -9.97 23.03
N THR A 145 -14.86 -9.72 22.00
CA THR A 145 -16.30 -9.44 22.17
C THR A 145 -17.20 -10.58 21.73
N GLY A 146 -16.68 -11.57 20.99
CA GLY A 146 -17.48 -12.61 20.36
C GLY A 146 -18.30 -12.15 19.15
N THR A 147 -18.22 -10.87 18.77
CA THR A 147 -18.97 -10.31 17.64
C THR A 147 -18.49 -10.90 16.32
N GLU A 148 -19.43 -11.25 15.45
CA GLU A 148 -19.16 -11.75 14.10
C GLU A 148 -19.38 -10.66 13.06
N ALA A 149 -18.56 -10.67 12.01
CA ALA A 149 -18.71 -9.80 10.84
C ALA A 149 -18.34 -10.56 9.57
N ILE A 150 -19.01 -10.25 8.46
CA ILE A 150 -18.58 -10.64 7.12
C ILE A 150 -17.94 -9.40 6.49
N ILE A 151 -16.68 -9.50 6.15
CA ILE A 151 -15.88 -8.42 5.56
C ILE A 151 -15.29 -8.89 4.24
N SER A 152 -14.83 -7.96 3.39
CA SER A 152 -14.04 -8.34 2.23
C SER A 152 -12.74 -9.01 2.68
N TYR A 153 -12.26 -9.98 1.92
CA TYR A 153 -10.98 -10.63 2.21
C TYR A 153 -9.83 -9.62 2.23
N ARG A 154 -9.91 -8.59 1.37
CA ARG A 154 -8.97 -7.47 1.38
C ARG A 154 -8.95 -6.68 2.70
N TYR A 155 -10.11 -6.41 3.29
CA TYR A 155 -10.14 -5.72 4.59
C TYR A 155 -9.53 -6.60 5.69
N TRP A 156 -9.72 -7.92 5.59
CA TRP A 156 -9.07 -8.88 6.47
C TRP A 156 -7.54 -8.87 6.33
N ASP A 157 -7.01 -8.88 5.11
CA ASP A 157 -5.56 -8.80 4.87
C ASP A 157 -4.94 -7.53 5.47
N ALA A 158 -5.65 -6.39 5.41
CA ALA A 158 -5.20 -5.17 6.06
C ALA A 158 -5.15 -5.30 7.60
N ILE A 159 -6.14 -5.95 8.22
CA ILE A 159 -6.13 -6.22 9.68
C ILE A 159 -4.93 -7.09 10.05
N VAL A 160 -4.65 -8.14 9.27
CA VAL A 160 -3.51 -9.04 9.50
C VAL A 160 -2.18 -8.31 9.34
N ARG A 161 -2.02 -7.51 8.26
CA ARG A 161 -0.80 -6.74 7.97
C ARG A 161 -0.47 -5.70 9.04
N ASN A 162 -1.50 -5.11 9.67
CA ASN A 162 -1.33 -4.18 10.79
C ASN A 162 -1.20 -4.89 12.16
N GLY A 163 -0.86 -6.18 12.20
CA GLY A 163 -0.60 -6.92 13.45
C GLY A 163 -1.84 -7.26 14.28
N HIS A 164 -3.05 -7.00 13.78
CA HIS A 164 -4.30 -7.23 14.52
C HIS A 164 -4.98 -8.57 14.18
N GLY A 165 -4.39 -9.39 13.31
CA GLY A 165 -4.97 -10.67 12.88
C GLY A 165 -5.26 -11.62 14.05
N ASP A 166 -4.39 -11.64 15.06
CA ASP A 166 -4.53 -12.52 16.23
C ASP A 166 -5.71 -12.16 17.14
N GLU A 167 -6.30 -10.97 17.00
CA GLU A 167 -7.49 -10.55 17.74
C GLU A 167 -8.79 -11.20 17.23
N TYR A 168 -8.73 -11.86 16.07
CA TYR A 168 -9.89 -12.42 15.39
C TYR A 168 -9.72 -13.91 15.10
N GLN A 169 -10.84 -14.59 14.91
CA GLN A 169 -10.92 -15.97 14.44
C GLN A 169 -11.66 -15.99 13.10
N ILE A 170 -11.08 -16.61 12.07
CA ILE A 170 -11.78 -16.90 10.82
C ILE A 170 -12.79 -18.02 11.08
N LEU A 171 -14.05 -17.78 10.72
CA LEU A 171 -15.14 -18.75 10.80
C LEU A 171 -15.43 -19.39 9.45
N GLN A 172 -15.34 -18.63 8.37
CA GLN A 172 -15.67 -19.09 7.01
C GLN A 172 -15.06 -18.17 5.97
N GLU A 173 -14.59 -18.74 4.85
CA GLU A 173 -14.18 -18.02 3.65
C GLU A 173 -15.22 -18.20 2.53
N PHE A 174 -15.40 -17.16 1.73
CA PHE A 174 -16.31 -17.14 0.58
C PHE A 174 -15.51 -16.73 -0.65
N SER A 175 -15.66 -17.49 -1.73
CA SER A 175 -14.99 -17.30 -3.03
C SER A 175 -16.02 -17.18 -4.14
#